data_AF-A0A6A4QIS9-F1
#
_entry.id   AF-A0A6A4QIS9-F1
#
_cell.length_a   1.000
_cell.length_b   1.000
_cell.length_c   1.000
_cell.angle_alpha   90.00
_cell.angle_beta   90.00
_cell.angle_gamma   90.00
#
_symmetry.space_group_name_H-M   'P 1'
#
loop_
_entity.id
_entity.type
_entity.pdbx_description
1 polymer ?
#
loop_
_entity_poly.entity_id
_entity_poly.type
_entity_poly.pdbx_seq_one_letter_code
_entity_poly.pdbx_strand_id
1 'polypeptide(L)'
;MSSGLGLVVDALNKGNCISDKLHDVADRQVAIADRHAVIAECQVTAIEKRKEIFQNQLNIIKHTRLRVYNEAGVWDLLTELDVIDPYRMHYYEYICTNEQKKRQLFGIPPHIRMQALIHMMNESGCH
;
A
#
# COMPACT_ATOMS: atom_id res chain seq x y z
N MET A 1 22.80 -69.97 -37.47
CA MET A 1 23.19 -68.64 -36.94
C MET A 1 22.13 -67.54 -37.16
N SER A 2 20.95 -67.81 -37.75
CA SER A 2 19.95 -66.76 -38.04
C SER A 2 19.10 -66.30 -36.84
N SER A 3 18.94 -67.14 -35.81
CA SER A 3 18.06 -66.83 -34.65
C SER A 3 18.58 -65.68 -33.76
N GLY A 4 19.90 -65.53 -33.61
CA GLY A 4 20.48 -64.44 -32.82
C GLY A 4 20.34 -63.06 -33.49
N LEU A 5 20.44 -63.00 -34.82
CA LEU A 5 20.29 -61.75 -35.58
C LEU A 5 18.87 -61.18 -35.50
N GLY A 6 17.84 -62.04 -35.54
CA GLY A 6 16.45 -61.62 -35.38
C GLY A 6 16.17 -60.96 -34.02
N LEU A 7 16.70 -61.53 -32.93
CA LEU A 7 16.56 -60.95 -31.58
C LEU A 7 17.23 -59.57 -31.46
N VAL A 8 18.36 -59.37 -32.13
CA VAL A 8 19.06 -58.07 -32.15
C VAL A 8 18.24 -57.02 -32.93
N VAL A 9 17.66 -57.40 -34.06
CA VAL A 9 16.79 -56.50 -34.86
C VAL A 9 15.55 -56.11 -34.05
N ASP A 10 14.90 -57.06 -33.37
CA ASP A 10 13.73 -56.78 -32.53
C ASP A 10 14.07 -55.87 -31.35
N ALA A 11 15.23 -56.07 -30.72
CA ALA A 11 15.71 -55.21 -29.64
C ALA A 11 16.00 -53.78 -30.13
N LEU A 12 16.60 -53.63 -31.32
CA LEU A 12 16.87 -52.33 -31.92
C LEU A 12 15.57 -51.58 -32.25
N ASN A 13 14.59 -52.25 -32.85
CA ASN A 13 13.29 -51.65 -33.16
C ASN A 13 12.55 -51.18 -31.89
N LYS A 14 12.62 -51.96 -30.79
CA LYS A 14 12.08 -51.54 -29.50
C LYS A 14 12.86 -50.35 -28.92
N GLY A 15 14.19 -50.35 -29.04
CA GLY A 15 15.04 -49.23 -28.65
C GLY A 15 14.67 -47.94 -29.37
N ASN A 16 14.49 -47.99 -30.69
CA ASN A 16 14.05 -46.85 -31.48
C ASN A 16 12.66 -46.36 -31.06
N CYS A 17 11.70 -47.27 -30.84
CA CYS A 17 10.36 -46.90 -30.36
C CYS A 17 10.40 -46.22 -28.97
N ILE A 18 11.27 -46.67 -28.07
CA ILE A 18 11.47 -46.03 -26.77
C ILE A 18 12.12 -44.65 -26.95
N SER A 19 13.12 -44.53 -27.83
CA SER A 19 13.78 -43.27 -28.16
C SER A 19 12.78 -42.23 -28.68
N ASP A 20 11.88 -42.61 -29.58
CA ASP A 20 10.86 -41.71 -30.13
C ASP A 20 9.90 -41.23 -29.03
N LYS A 21 9.48 -42.12 -28.13
CA LYS A 21 8.63 -41.77 -26.98
C LYS A 21 9.34 -40.84 -26.00
N LEU A 22 10.64 -41.06 -25.77
CA LEU A 22 11.44 -40.17 -24.92
C LEU A 22 11.55 -38.77 -25.54
N HIS A 23 11.67 -38.68 -26.87
CA HIS A 23 11.67 -37.40 -27.57
C HIS A 23 10.33 -36.67 -27.45
N ASP A 24 9.20 -37.34 -27.66
CA ASP A 24 7.86 -36.74 -27.44
C ASP A 24 7.66 -36.27 -25.99
N VAL A 25 8.15 -37.03 -25.01
CA VAL A 25 8.13 -36.61 -23.60
C VAL A 25 9.00 -35.38 -23.36
N ALA A 26 10.20 -35.33 -23.94
CA ALA A 26 11.10 -34.18 -23.83
C ALA A 26 10.46 -32.92 -24.43
N ASP A 27 9.87 -33.01 -25.62
CA ASP A 27 9.18 -31.89 -26.27
C ASP A 27 7.99 -31.38 -25.44
N ARG A 28 7.20 -32.29 -24.87
CA ARG A 28 6.11 -31.94 -23.95
C ARG A 28 6.62 -31.26 -22.69
N GLN A 29 7.74 -31.72 -22.12
CA GLN A 29 8.34 -31.10 -20.94
C GLN A 29 8.83 -29.69 -21.23
N VAL A 30 9.43 -29.45 -22.39
CA VAL A 30 9.82 -28.11 -22.84
C VAL A 30 8.58 -27.22 -22.96
N ALA A 31 7.53 -27.68 -23.64
CA ALA A 31 6.29 -26.91 -23.79
C ALA A 31 5.61 -26.60 -22.43
N ILE A 32 5.70 -27.50 -21.45
CA ILE A 32 5.20 -27.27 -20.09
C ILE A 32 6.06 -26.22 -19.38
N ALA A 33 7.39 -26.30 -19.49
CA ALA A 33 8.31 -25.33 -18.90
C ALA A 33 8.06 -23.92 -19.46
N ASP A 34 7.88 -23.79 -20.76
CA ASP A 34 7.56 -22.50 -21.41
C ASP A 34 6.24 -21.93 -20.90
N ARG A 35 5.20 -22.77 -20.76
CA ARG A 35 3.92 -22.33 -20.16
C ARG A 35 4.09 -21.87 -18.72
N HIS A 36 4.87 -22.56 -17.92
CA HIS A 36 5.15 -22.14 -16.54
C HIS A 36 5.93 -20.82 -16.49
N ALA A 37 6.86 -20.59 -17.41
CA ALA A 37 7.57 -19.31 -17.51
C ALA A 37 6.59 -18.16 -17.79
N VAL A 38 5.70 -18.31 -18.77
CA VAL A 38 4.67 -17.31 -19.08
C VAL A 38 3.73 -17.07 -17.89
N ILE A 39 3.32 -18.12 -17.18
CA ILE A 39 2.48 -17.98 -15.98
C ILE A 39 3.20 -17.19 -14.89
N ALA A 40 4.50 -17.46 -14.66
CA ALA A 40 5.30 -16.73 -13.69
C ALA A 40 5.43 -15.25 -14.06
N GLU A 41 5.69 -14.93 -15.33
CA GLU A 41 5.74 -13.55 -15.82
C GLU A 41 4.40 -12.81 -15.63
N CYS A 42 3.28 -13.46 -15.96
CA CYS A 42 1.94 -12.92 -15.73
C CYS A 42 1.68 -12.66 -14.24
N GLN A 43 2.09 -13.56 -13.36
CA GLN A 43 1.96 -13.41 -11.91
C GLN A 43 2.78 -12.22 -11.38
N VAL A 44 4.04 -12.09 -11.82
CA VAL A 44 4.91 -10.97 -11.46
C VAL A 44 4.26 -9.64 -11.89
N THR A 45 3.80 -9.57 -13.14
CA THR A 45 3.13 -8.38 -13.68
C THR A 45 1.87 -8.02 -12.85
N ALA A 46 1.09 -9.01 -12.45
CA ALA A 46 -0.10 -8.79 -11.62
C ALA A 46 0.26 -8.27 -10.21
N ILE A 47 1.34 -8.79 -9.61
CA ILE A 47 1.84 -8.33 -8.31
C ILE A 47 2.34 -6.89 -8.40
N GLU A 48 3.07 -6.54 -9.45
CA GLU A 48 3.57 -5.18 -9.67
C GLU A 48 2.42 -4.16 -9.80
N LYS A 49 1.37 -4.50 -10.55
CA LYS A 49 0.16 -3.66 -10.64
C LYS A 49 -0.53 -3.49 -9.28
N ARG A 50 -0.62 -4.57 -8.49
CA ARG A 50 -1.18 -4.49 -7.12
C ARG A 50 -0.33 -3.59 -6.22
N LYS A 51 1.00 -3.67 -6.31
CA LYS A 51 1.92 -2.80 -5.57
C LYS A 51 1.68 -1.33 -5.91
N GLU A 52 1.50 -1.00 -7.19
CA GLU A 52 1.20 0.37 -7.62
C GLU A 52 -0.14 0.87 -7.03
N ILE A 53 -1.18 0.04 -7.07
CA ILE A 53 -2.49 0.37 -6.46
C ILE A 53 -2.35 0.64 -4.96
N PHE A 54 -1.67 -0.24 -4.22
CA PHE A 54 -1.45 -0.06 -2.79
C PHE A 54 -0.63 1.19 -2.50
N GLN A 55 0.39 1.48 -3.30
CA GLN A 55 1.20 2.69 -3.13
C GLN A 55 0.36 3.95 -3.36
N ASN A 56 -0.50 3.96 -4.38
CA ASN A 56 -1.42 5.05 -4.64
C ASN A 56 -2.45 5.22 -3.51
N GLN A 57 -3.01 4.12 -3.00
CA GLN A 57 -3.90 4.14 -1.83
C GLN A 57 -3.20 4.68 -0.59
N LEU A 58 -1.95 4.29 -0.33
CA LEU A 58 -1.15 4.80 0.78
C LEU A 58 -0.88 6.29 0.64
N ASN A 59 -0.56 6.77 -0.56
CA ASN A 59 -0.38 8.19 -0.84
C ASN A 59 -1.68 8.96 -0.58
N ILE A 60 -2.82 8.46 -1.08
CA ILE A 60 -4.13 9.04 -0.79
C ILE A 60 -4.33 9.09 0.72
N ILE A 61 -4.19 7.99 1.45
CA ILE A 61 -4.38 7.96 2.91
C ILE A 61 -3.44 8.95 3.62
N LYS A 62 -2.18 9.07 3.21
CA LYS A 62 -1.24 10.04 3.80
C LYS A 62 -1.70 11.49 3.60
N HIS A 63 -2.22 11.80 2.42
CA HIS A 63 -2.62 13.16 2.05
C HIS A 63 -4.08 13.51 2.40
N THR A 64 -4.94 12.51 2.56
CA THR A 64 -6.37 12.66 2.91
C THR A 64 -6.68 12.28 4.34
N ARG A 65 -5.69 11.79 5.12
CA ARG A 65 -5.82 11.64 6.57
C ARG A 65 -6.22 12.99 7.15
N LEU A 66 -7.51 13.10 7.44
CA LEU A 66 -8.03 14.05 8.41
C LEU A 66 -7.17 13.87 9.65
N ARG A 67 -6.28 14.82 9.91
CA ARG A 67 -5.58 14.88 11.19
C ARG A 67 -6.68 15.02 12.24
N VAL A 68 -6.94 13.94 12.96
CA VAL A 68 -7.91 13.92 14.05
C VAL A 68 -7.18 14.57 15.22
N TYR A 69 -7.54 15.82 15.49
CA TYR A 69 -7.03 16.54 16.65
C TYR A 69 -7.94 16.21 17.82
N ASN A 70 -7.38 15.54 18.82
CA ASN A 70 -8.06 15.25 20.07
C ASN A 70 -8.03 16.49 20.98
N GLU A 71 -8.88 16.50 22.00
CA GLU A 71 -9.01 17.63 22.92
C GLU A 71 -7.73 17.84 23.75
N ALA A 72 -7.04 16.76 24.12
CA ALA A 72 -5.74 16.85 24.79
C ALA A 72 -4.72 17.67 23.97
N GLY A 73 -4.65 17.45 22.65
CA GLY A 73 -3.79 18.23 21.78
C GLY A 73 -4.21 19.70 21.66
N VAL A 74 -5.49 20.04 21.86
CA VAL A 74 -5.95 21.44 21.97
C VAL A 74 -5.36 22.06 23.22
N TRP A 75 -5.41 21.36 24.35
CA TRP A 75 -4.86 21.84 25.60
C TRP A 75 -3.34 22.05 25.53
N ASP A 76 -2.62 21.09 24.95
CA ASP A 76 -1.17 21.17 24.75
C ASP A 76 -0.82 22.36 23.85
N LEU A 77 -1.57 22.58 22.76
CA LEU A 77 -1.38 23.72 21.87
C LEU A 77 -1.60 25.05 22.61
N LEU A 78 -2.66 25.19 23.40
CA LEU A 78 -2.91 26.41 24.16
C LEU A 78 -1.82 26.66 25.21
N THR A 79 -1.22 25.58 25.72
CA THR A 79 -0.06 25.64 26.62
C THR A 79 1.19 26.11 25.87
N GLU A 80 1.49 25.55 24.69
CA GLU A 80 2.61 25.98 23.82
C GLU A 80 2.50 27.43 23.38
N LEU A 81 1.27 27.91 23.15
CA LEU A 81 0.99 29.29 22.77
C LEU A 81 1.05 30.26 23.96
N ASP A 82 1.32 29.79 25.17
CA ASP A 82 1.38 30.60 26.41
C ASP A 82 0.08 31.39 26.66
N VAL A 83 -1.06 30.77 26.37
CA VAL A 83 -2.37 31.36 26.63
C VAL A 83 -2.61 31.37 28.15
N ILE A 84 -2.88 32.53 28.73
CA ILE A 84 -3.02 32.71 30.18
C ILE A 84 -4.27 31.98 30.71
N ASP A 85 -4.17 31.42 31.92
CA ASP A 85 -5.16 30.51 32.53
C ASP A 85 -6.62 31.01 32.67
N PRO A 86 -6.98 32.32 32.73
CA PRO A 86 -8.38 32.73 32.67
C PRO A 86 -8.98 32.56 31.26
N TYR A 87 -8.18 32.74 30.22
CA TYR A 87 -8.65 32.70 28.83
C TYR A 87 -8.48 31.31 28.21
N ARG A 88 -7.51 30.54 28.69
CA ARG A 88 -7.20 29.19 28.20
C ARG A 88 -8.41 28.27 28.18
N MET A 89 -9.23 28.30 29.24
CA MET A 89 -10.45 27.48 29.32
C MET A 89 -11.49 27.90 28.28
N HIS A 90 -11.68 29.21 28.06
CA HIS A 90 -12.60 29.72 27.05
C HIS A 90 -12.18 29.33 25.63
N TYR A 91 -10.88 29.45 25.32
CA TYR A 91 -10.36 29.00 24.02
C TYR A 91 -10.49 27.48 23.85
N TYR A 92 -10.22 26.71 24.91
CA TYR A 92 -10.37 25.26 24.90
C TYR A 92 -11.81 24.85 24.58
N GLU A 93 -12.79 25.40 25.31
CA GLU A 93 -14.20 25.08 25.12
C GLU A 93 -14.69 25.46 23.71
N TYR A 94 -14.31 26.65 23.22
CA TYR A 94 -14.66 27.12 21.88
C TYR A 94 -14.08 26.20 20.79
N ILE A 95 -12.79 25.87 20.88
CA ILE A 95 -12.11 25.05 19.87
C ILE A 95 -12.59 23.59 19.92
N CYS A 96 -12.84 23.04 21.11
CA CYS A 96 -13.37 21.67 21.25
C CYS A 96 -14.81 21.56 20.73
N THR A 97 -15.64 22.59 20.93
CA THR A 97 -17.02 22.62 20.43
C THR A 97 -17.10 22.86 18.92
N ASN A 98 -16.07 23.49 18.31
CA ASN A 98 -16.05 23.83 16.90
C ASN A 98 -15.00 23.03 16.11
N GLU A 99 -15.42 21.86 15.59
CA GLU A 99 -14.58 20.97 14.77
C GLU A 99 -13.95 21.65 13.54
N GLN A 100 -14.66 22.59 12.91
CA GLN A 100 -14.14 23.30 11.74
C GLN A 100 -12.99 24.23 12.15
N LYS A 101 -13.18 25.02 13.20
CA LYS A 101 -12.15 25.93 13.72
C LYS A 101 -10.96 25.16 14.28
N LYS A 102 -11.19 24.02 14.93
CA LYS A 102 -10.13 23.07 15.33
C LYS A 102 -9.30 22.64 14.13
N ARG A 103 -9.91 22.11 13.06
CA ARG A 103 -9.16 21.70 11.86
C ARG A 103 -8.39 22.86 11.22
N GLN A 104 -8.97 24.06 11.17
CA GLN A 104 -8.30 25.25 10.67
C GLN A 104 -7.08 25.61 11.52
N LEU A 105 -7.23 25.71 12.84
CA LEU A 105 -6.16 26.11 13.76
C LEU A 105 -4.94 25.19 13.68
N PHE A 106 -5.15 23.87 13.69
CA PHE A 106 -4.02 22.95 13.59
C PHE A 106 -3.47 22.78 12.17
N GLY A 107 -4.25 23.13 11.15
CA GLY A 107 -3.78 23.19 9.76
C GLY A 107 -2.82 24.35 9.49
N ILE A 108 -2.80 25.36 10.36
CA ILE A 108 -1.98 26.56 10.25
C ILE A 108 -0.56 26.30 10.80
N PRO A 109 0.51 26.86 10.17
CA PRO A 109 1.88 26.80 10.68
C PRO A 109 2.03 27.33 12.12
N PRO A 110 2.84 26.69 12.99
CA PRO A 110 2.94 27.02 14.42
C PRO A 110 3.12 28.52 14.73
N HIS A 111 3.99 29.20 13.97
CA HIS A 111 4.35 30.60 14.20
C HIS A 111 3.22 31.62 13.96
N ILE A 112 2.14 31.24 13.27
CA ILE A 112 0.96 32.11 13.06
C ILE A 112 -0.30 31.60 13.76
N ARG A 113 -0.23 30.50 14.51
CA ARG A 113 -1.41 29.92 15.19
C ARG A 113 -2.01 30.86 16.23
N MET A 114 -1.19 31.60 16.98
CA MET A 114 -1.70 32.57 17.97
C MET A 114 -2.55 33.66 17.31
N GLN A 115 -2.06 34.24 16.21
CA GLN A 115 -2.80 35.27 15.47
C GLN A 115 -4.12 34.73 14.93
N ALA A 116 -4.09 33.49 14.41
CA ALA A 116 -5.30 32.82 13.94
C ALA A 116 -6.29 32.56 15.09
N LEU A 117 -5.82 32.13 16.26
CA LEU A 117 -6.67 31.90 17.44
C LEU A 117 -7.38 33.18 17.88
N ILE A 118 -6.65 34.30 17.97
CA ILE A 118 -7.20 35.62 18.32
C ILE A 118 -8.25 36.03 17.29
N HIS A 119 -7.95 35.88 15.99
CA HIS A 119 -8.88 36.24 14.93
C HIS A 119 -10.18 35.42 14.98
N MET A 120 -10.07 34.09 15.16
CA MET A 120 -11.24 33.20 15.27
C MET A 120 -12.15 33.57 16.45
N MET A 121 -11.56 34.06 17.54
CA MET A 121 -12.30 34.36 18.76
C MET A 121 -12.97 35.72 18.69
N ASN A 122 -12.31 36.71 18.07
CA ASN A 122 -12.94 37.99 17.74
C ASN A 122 -14.13 37.83 16.78
N GLU A 123 -14.06 36.91 15.80
CA GLU A 123 -15.20 36.59 14.92
C GLU A 123 -16.38 35.98 15.68
N SER A 124 -16.12 35.28 16.78
CA SER A 124 -17.15 34.59 17.57
C SER A 124 -17.84 35.48 18.61
N GLY A 125 -17.31 36.68 18.87
CA GLY A 125 -17.80 37.55 19.95
C GLY A 125 -17.52 37.03 21.37
N CYS A 126 -16.71 35.96 21.51
CA CYS A 126 -16.23 35.47 22.79
C CYS A 126 -14.99 36.29 23.20
N HIS A 127 -15.21 37.30 24.05
CA HIS A 127 -14.17 38.11 24.69
C HIS A 127 -13.97 37.68 26.14
#